data_AF-A0A2A2TFE1-F1
#
_entry.id   AF-A0A2A2TFE1-F1
#
_cell.length_a   1.000
_cell.length_b   1.000
_cell.length_c   1.000
_cell.angle_alpha   90.00
_cell.angle_beta   90.00
_cell.angle_gamma   90.00
#
_symmetry.space_group_name_H-M   'P 1'
#
loop_
_entity.id
_entity.type
_entity.pdbx_description
1 polymer ?
#
loop_
_entity_poly.entity_id
_entity_poly.type
_entity_poly.pdbx_seq_one_letter_code
_entity_poly.pdbx_strand_id
1 'polypeptide(L)'
;MEKSKRLLEFDAIRGLAAFFIVLFHYGNPASWQNSHPFHYFFYLEEFVQLFFILSGFFILLSIKRIKRSLDFIIGRFARLYPVYWISVISTIVITNIAIFAKPRTDKIYDIILNFSMFQEFFGAKNINIVYWTLTLELLFYIIILIIY
;
A
#
# COMPACT_ATOMS: atom_id res chain seq x y z
N MET A 1 -2.97 -27.81 20.98
CA MET A 1 -3.22 -26.58 20.19
C MET A 1 -2.06 -26.43 19.22
N GLU A 2 -2.24 -26.88 17.98
CA GLU A 2 -1.18 -26.83 16.97
C GLU A 2 -0.86 -25.37 16.69
N LYS A 3 0.33 -24.92 17.12
CA LYS A 3 0.83 -23.57 16.82
C LYS A 3 0.85 -23.47 15.30
N SER A 4 -0.02 -22.65 14.71
CA SER A 4 -0.03 -22.49 13.25
C SER A 4 1.39 -22.10 12.84
N LYS A 5 2.08 -22.95 12.07
CA LYS A 5 3.38 -22.58 11.52
C LYS A 5 3.16 -21.32 10.71
N ARG A 6 3.77 -20.23 11.17
CA ARG A 6 3.86 -19.00 10.40
C ARG A 6 4.58 -19.37 9.11
N LEU A 7 3.98 -19.06 7.97
CA LEU A 7 4.53 -19.36 6.66
C LEU A 7 5.66 -18.37 6.37
N LEU A 8 6.82 -18.61 6.97
CA LEU A 8 7.99 -17.73 6.95
C LEU A 8 8.49 -17.50 5.52
N GLU A 9 8.41 -18.53 4.68
CA GLU A 9 8.82 -18.51 3.29
C GLU A 9 7.96 -17.48 2.50
N PHE A 10 6.65 -17.49 2.73
CA PHE A 10 5.73 -16.56 2.07
C PHE A 10 5.85 -15.13 2.61
N ASP A 11 6.10 -14.96 3.91
CA ASP A 11 6.42 -13.66 4.50
C ASP A 11 7.73 -13.09 3.90
N ALA A 12 8.74 -13.95 3.67
CA ALA A 12 10.01 -13.57 3.04
C ALA A 12 9.83 -13.17 1.57
N ILE A 13 9.05 -13.92 0.79
CA ILE A 13 8.72 -13.58 -0.60
C ILE A 13 7.98 -12.24 -0.65
N ARG A 14 7.04 -11.98 0.27
CA ARG A 14 6.36 -10.67 0.33
C ARG A 14 7.35 -9.54 0.64
N GLY A 15 8.30 -9.76 1.55
CA GLY A 15 9.36 -8.80 1.83
C GLY A 15 10.24 -8.52 0.60
N LEU A 16 10.60 -9.56 -0.15
CA LEU A 16 11.37 -9.44 -1.38
C LEU A 16 10.58 -8.68 -2.47
N ALA A 17 9.29 -8.98 -2.63
CA ALA A 17 8.42 -8.25 -3.55
C ALA A 17 8.32 -6.77 -3.17
N ALA A 18 8.11 -6.45 -1.89
CA ALA A 18 8.09 -5.07 -1.40
C ALA A 18 9.41 -4.33 -1.69
N PHE A 19 10.55 -5.00 -1.53
CA PHE A 19 11.85 -4.44 -1.86
C PHE A 19 11.99 -4.11 -3.35
N PHE A 20 11.58 -5.02 -4.24
CA PHE A 20 11.61 -4.76 -5.68
C PHE A 20 10.64 -3.65 -6.11
N ILE A 21 9.49 -3.50 -5.45
CA ILE A 21 8.57 -2.36 -5.67
C ILE A 21 9.24 -1.02 -5.30
N VAL A 22 10.01 -0.98 -4.22
CA VAL A 22 10.77 0.23 -3.85
C VAL A 22 11.81 0.55 -4.93
N LEU A 23 12.54 -0.45 -5.43
CA LEU A 23 13.51 -0.26 -6.52
C LEU A 23 12.83 0.21 -7.82
N PHE A 24 11.67 -0.35 -8.16
CA PHE A 24 10.86 0.10 -9.29
C PHE A 24 10.55 1.60 -9.20
N HIS A 25 9.97 2.05 -8.08
CA HIS A 25 9.63 3.46 -7.90
C HIS A 25 10.85 4.38 -7.81
N TYR A 26 11.97 3.89 -7.29
CA TYR A 26 13.23 4.63 -7.26
C TYR A 26 13.85 4.79 -8.66
N GLY A 27 13.80 3.76 -9.48
CA GLY A 27 14.36 3.74 -10.83
C GLY A 27 13.49 4.41 -11.90
N ASN A 28 12.19 4.61 -11.62
CA ASN A 28 11.23 5.17 -12.55
C ASN A 28 10.42 6.38 -12.00
N PRO A 29 11.04 7.47 -11.49
CA PRO A 29 10.27 8.65 -11.16
C PRO A 29 9.97 9.44 -12.44
N ALA A 30 8.73 9.93 -12.58
CA ALA A 30 8.22 10.58 -13.79
C ALA A 30 9.05 11.77 -14.32
N SER A 31 9.92 12.35 -13.50
CA SER A 31 10.83 13.44 -13.84
C SER A 31 12.14 13.02 -14.53
N TRP A 32 12.48 11.73 -14.56
CA TRP A 32 13.83 11.25 -14.93
C TRP A 32 13.94 10.56 -16.29
N GLN A 33 13.10 10.93 -17.27
CA GLN A 33 13.15 10.52 -18.69
C GLN A 33 14.45 9.79 -19.07
N ASN A 34 14.42 8.46 -19.31
CA ASN A 34 15.48 7.53 -19.81
C ASN A 34 16.97 7.75 -19.42
N SER A 35 17.30 8.72 -18.60
CA SER A 35 18.66 9.22 -18.33
C SER A 35 19.12 8.83 -16.94
N HIS A 36 18.22 8.23 -16.15
CA HIS A 36 18.57 7.69 -14.85
C HIS A 36 19.34 6.36 -14.98
N PRO A 37 20.41 6.17 -14.20
CA PRO A 37 21.22 4.93 -14.24
C PRO A 37 20.42 3.68 -13.83
N PHE A 38 19.24 3.86 -13.24
CA PHE A 38 18.38 2.79 -12.74
C PHE A 38 17.10 2.57 -13.58
N HIS A 39 17.02 3.10 -14.79
CA HIS A 39 15.83 2.96 -15.66
C HIS A 39 15.44 1.50 -15.96
N TYR A 40 16.40 0.55 -15.91
CA TYR A 40 16.14 -0.88 -16.06
C TYR A 40 15.21 -1.47 -14.99
N PHE A 41 15.01 -0.78 -13.86
CA PHE A 41 14.07 -1.23 -12.82
C PHE A 41 12.60 -1.14 -13.26
N PHE A 42 12.29 -0.60 -14.44
CA PHE A 42 10.93 -0.61 -15.01
C PHE A 42 10.29 -2.02 -15.03
N TYR A 43 11.08 -3.05 -15.34
CA TYR A 43 10.59 -4.44 -15.38
C TYR A 43 10.19 -5.02 -14.00
N LEU A 44 10.49 -4.30 -12.92
CA LEU A 44 10.12 -4.70 -11.56
C LEU A 44 8.68 -4.33 -11.19
N GLU A 45 7.92 -3.68 -12.08
CA GLU A 45 6.50 -3.38 -11.88
C GLU A 45 5.68 -4.62 -11.52
N GLU A 46 5.98 -5.76 -12.14
CA GLU A 46 5.30 -7.06 -11.95
C GLU A 46 5.29 -7.55 -10.48
N PHE A 47 6.21 -7.04 -9.65
CA PHE A 47 6.23 -7.37 -8.22
C PHE A 47 5.08 -6.73 -7.44
N VAL A 48 4.44 -5.69 -7.97
CA VAL A 48 3.20 -5.11 -7.40
C VAL A 48 2.09 -6.17 -7.42
N GLN A 49 1.90 -6.84 -8.55
CA GLN A 49 0.90 -7.90 -8.74
C GLN A 49 1.19 -9.08 -7.80
N LEU A 50 2.45 -9.50 -7.70
CA LEU A 50 2.86 -10.56 -6.78
C LEU A 50 2.57 -10.18 -5.32
N PHE A 51 2.93 -8.97 -4.91
CA PHE A 51 2.66 -8.47 -3.56
C PHE A 51 1.16 -8.49 -3.26
N PHE A 52 0.32 -8.07 -4.22
CA PHE A 52 -1.13 -8.11 -4.09
C PHE A 52 -1.71 -9.51 -3.96
N ILE A 53 -1.29 -10.45 -4.81
CA ILE A 53 -1.73 -11.84 -4.77
C ILE A 53 -1.41 -12.44 -3.39
N LEU A 54 -0.20 -12.20 -2.88
CA LEU A 54 0.21 -12.67 -1.56
C LEU A 54 -0.61 -12.02 -0.44
N SER A 55 -0.88 -10.72 -0.52
CA SER A 55 -1.74 -10.02 0.44
C SER A 55 -3.14 -10.63 0.47
N GLY A 56 -3.79 -10.82 -0.67
CA GLY A 56 -5.10 -11.48 -0.77
C GLY A 56 -5.10 -12.89 -0.17
N PHE A 57 -4.08 -13.70 -0.48
CA PHE A 57 -3.91 -15.03 0.09
C PHE A 57 -3.85 -15.01 1.64
N PHE A 58 -3.05 -14.11 2.21
CA PHE A 58 -2.94 -13.99 3.67
C PHE A 58 -4.20 -13.41 4.33
N ILE A 59 -4.96 -12.59 3.62
CA ILE A 59 -6.26 -12.10 4.09
C ILE A 59 -7.23 -13.27 4.24
N LEU A 60 -7.36 -14.10 3.20
CA LEU A 60 -8.22 -15.29 3.20
C LEU A 60 -7.83 -16.29 4.30
N LEU A 61 -6.53 -16.49 4.54
CA LEU A 61 -6.08 -17.34 5.65
C LEU A 61 -6.42 -16.76 7.02
N SER A 62 -6.40 -15.42 7.15
CA SER A 62 -6.68 -14.76 8.42
C SER A 62 -8.17 -14.79 8.80
N ILE A 63 -9.08 -14.57 7.85
CA ILE A 63 -10.52 -14.52 8.14
C ILE A 63 -11.02 -15.87 8.65
N LYS A 64 -10.52 -16.98 8.09
CA LYS A 64 -10.85 -18.36 8.53
C LYS A 64 -10.50 -18.66 9.99
N ARG A 65 -9.61 -17.86 10.59
CA ARG A 65 -9.14 -18.07 11.97
C ARG A 65 -9.86 -17.17 12.98
N ILE A 66 -10.64 -16.21 12.50
CA ILE A 66 -11.26 -15.18 13.32
C ILE A 66 -12.71 -15.56 13.59
N LYS A 67 -13.11 -15.45 14.87
CA LYS A 67 -14.47 -15.81 15.31
C LYS A 67 -15.47 -14.66 15.17
N ARG A 68 -15.00 -13.41 15.19
CA ARG A 68 -15.83 -12.21 15.09
C ARG A 68 -15.26 -11.28 14.03
N SER A 69 -16.11 -10.84 13.11
CA SER A 69 -15.72 -9.95 12.00
C SER A 69 -15.11 -8.62 12.49
N LEU A 70 -15.49 -8.15 13.67
CA LEU A 70 -14.89 -6.96 14.31
C LEU A 70 -13.41 -7.16 14.68
N ASP A 71 -13.00 -8.35 15.12
CA ASP A 71 -11.61 -8.63 15.49
C ASP A 71 -10.69 -8.55 14.25
N PHE A 72 -11.22 -8.96 13.09
CA PHE A 72 -10.55 -8.81 11.81
C PHE A 72 -10.35 -7.33 11.46
N ILE A 73 -11.41 -6.53 11.51
CA ILE A 73 -11.34 -5.09 11.18
C ILE A 73 -10.35 -4.38 12.09
N ILE A 74 -10.47 -4.57 13.41
CA ILE A 74 -9.61 -3.90 14.38
C ILE A 74 -8.14 -4.29 14.17
N GLY A 75 -7.86 -5.59 13.97
CA GLY A 75 -6.50 -6.06 13.74
C GLY A 75 -5.86 -5.50 12.46
N ARG A 76 -6.65 -5.29 11.41
CA ARG A 76 -6.17 -4.66 10.17
C ARG A 76 -6.01 -3.16 10.31
N PHE A 77 -6.99 -2.48 10.91
CA PHE A 77 -6.96 -1.05 11.16
C PHE A 77 -5.75 -0.65 12.01
N ALA A 78 -5.56 -1.32 13.15
CA ALA A 78 -4.46 -1.04 14.09
C ALA A 78 -3.06 -1.29 13.49
N ARG A 79 -2.97 -2.13 12.45
CA ARG A 79 -1.71 -2.39 11.74
C ARG A 79 -1.46 -1.38 10.61
N LEU A 80 -2.50 -1.04 9.86
CA LEU A 80 -2.36 -0.32 8.59
C LEU A 80 -2.40 1.21 8.78
N TYR A 81 -3.39 1.72 9.52
CA TYR A 81 -3.63 3.16 9.63
C TYR A 81 -2.49 3.93 10.30
N PRO A 82 -1.85 3.44 11.38
CA PRO A 82 -0.75 4.18 12.01
C PRO A 82 0.42 4.40 11.06
N VAL A 83 0.85 3.35 10.33
CA VAL A 83 1.95 3.43 9.36
C VAL A 83 1.54 4.30 8.17
N TYR A 84 0.30 4.18 7.72
CA TYR A 84 -0.22 4.97 6.62
C TYR A 84 -0.27 6.47 6.94
N TRP A 85 -0.80 6.86 8.11
CA TRP A 85 -0.83 8.27 8.51
C TRP A 85 0.56 8.87 8.64
N ILE A 86 1.52 8.11 9.18
CA ILE A 86 2.92 8.53 9.18
C ILE A 86 3.39 8.78 7.74
N SER A 87 3.11 7.87 6.81
CA SER A 87 3.49 8.05 5.39
C SER A 87 2.81 9.25 4.73
N VAL A 88 1.54 9.52 5.04
CA VAL A 88 0.77 10.68 4.56
C VAL A 88 1.42 11.97 5.05
N ILE A 89 1.68 12.08 6.35
CA ILE A 89 2.30 13.25 6.97
C ILE A 89 3.71 13.44 6.40
N SER A 90 4.52 12.38 6.32
CA SER A 90 5.86 12.44 5.73
C SER A 90 5.81 12.91 4.28
N THR A 91 4.86 12.41 3.46
CA THR A 91 4.70 12.84 2.07
C THR A 91 4.36 14.32 1.98
N ILE A 92 3.44 14.82 2.80
CA ILE A 92 3.05 16.24 2.83
C ILE A 92 4.26 17.10 3.25
N VAL A 93 4.95 16.75 4.34
CA VAL A 93 6.10 17.50 4.85
C VAL A 93 7.23 17.53 3.81
N ILE A 94 7.60 16.39 3.25
CA ILE A 94 8.68 16.30 2.26
C ILE A 94 8.34 17.11 1.01
N THR A 95 7.12 16.99 0.47
CA THR A 95 6.74 17.70 -0.76
C THR A 95 6.53 19.21 -0.58
N ASN A 96 6.31 19.69 0.65
CA ASN A 96 6.20 21.13 0.92
C ASN A 96 7.55 21.78 1.26
N ILE A 97 8.53 21.01 1.76
CA ILE A 97 9.84 21.53 2.16
C ILE A 97 10.91 21.28 1.09
N ALA A 98 10.85 20.15 0.38
CA ALA A 98 11.89 19.78 -0.58
C ALA A 98 11.76 20.57 -1.89
N ILE A 99 12.87 21.19 -2.30
CA ILE A 99 12.95 21.98 -3.54
C ILE A 99 12.70 21.11 -4.80
N PHE A 100 13.01 19.81 -4.72
CA PHE A 100 12.96 18.89 -5.86
C PHE A 100 11.66 18.06 -5.93
N ALA A 101 10.74 18.18 -4.97
CA ALA A 101 9.51 17.41 -4.95
C ALA A 101 8.32 18.36 -4.83
N LYS A 102 7.42 18.37 -5.83
CA LYS A 102 6.18 19.16 -5.76
C LYS A 102 5.02 18.30 -5.25
N PRO A 103 4.09 18.87 -4.46
CA PRO A 103 2.85 18.18 -4.10
C PRO A 103 2.08 17.74 -5.35
N ARG A 104 1.44 16.57 -5.28
CA ARG A 104 0.58 16.08 -6.37
C ARG A 104 -0.79 16.77 -6.40
N THR A 105 -1.15 17.42 -5.30
CA THR A 105 -2.38 18.17 -5.13
C THR A 105 -2.22 19.21 -4.03
N ASP A 106 -2.86 20.36 -4.23
CA ASP A 106 -2.96 21.45 -3.25
C ASP A 106 -4.38 21.54 -2.67
N LYS A 107 -5.29 20.65 -3.08
CA LYS A 107 -6.69 20.65 -2.63
C LYS A 107 -6.80 19.99 -1.27
N ILE A 108 -7.34 20.72 -0.29
CA ILE A 108 -7.62 20.19 1.05
C ILE A 108 -8.54 18.97 1.02
N TYR A 109 -9.49 18.95 0.07
CA TYR A 109 -10.38 17.82 -0.18
C TYR A 109 -9.60 16.52 -0.45
N ASP A 110 -8.58 16.57 -1.31
CA ASP A 110 -7.77 15.41 -1.64
C ASP A 110 -6.98 14.95 -0.40
N ILE A 111 -6.41 15.90 0.37
CA ILE A 111 -5.64 15.58 1.58
C ILE A 111 -6.52 14.85 2.60
N ILE A 112 -7.72 15.37 2.89
CA ILE A 112 -8.66 14.77 3.86
C ILE A 112 -9.03 13.35 3.43
N LEU A 113 -9.32 13.13 2.15
CA LEU A 113 -9.64 11.80 1.66
C LEU A 113 -8.44 10.85 1.65
N ASN A 114 -7.23 11.36 1.41
CA ASN A 114 -6.04 10.54 1.55
C ASN A 114 -5.86 10.09 3.00
N PHE A 115 -6.14 10.92 4.01
CA PHE A 115 -6.10 10.47 5.41
C PHE A 115 -7.07 9.32 5.74
N SER A 116 -8.18 9.20 5.00
CA SER A 116 -9.15 8.12 5.19
C SER A 116 -8.81 6.84 4.44
N MET A 117 -7.89 6.88 3.46
CA MET A 117 -7.57 5.80 2.51
C MET A 117 -8.66 5.52 1.46
N PHE A 118 -9.72 6.34 1.39
CA PHE A 118 -10.83 6.17 0.45
C PHE A 118 -10.73 7.07 -0.80
N GLN A 119 -9.61 7.75 -1.02
CA GLN A 119 -9.48 8.75 -2.08
C GLN A 119 -9.81 8.25 -3.48
N GLU A 120 -9.48 7.00 -3.83
CA GLU A 120 -9.81 6.41 -5.14
C GLU A 120 -11.32 6.28 -5.36
N PHE A 121 -12.10 5.94 -4.33
CA PHE A 121 -13.55 5.78 -4.44
C PHE A 121 -14.28 7.09 -4.74
N PHE A 122 -13.68 8.21 -4.36
CA PHE A 122 -14.23 9.55 -4.55
C PHE A 122 -13.55 10.32 -5.69
N GLY A 123 -12.66 9.68 -6.45
CA GLY A 123 -11.93 10.31 -7.55
C GLY A 123 -10.95 11.41 -7.10
N ALA A 124 -10.56 11.41 -5.82
CA ALA A 124 -9.60 12.34 -5.28
C ALA A 124 -8.17 11.95 -5.67
N LYS A 125 -7.30 12.94 -5.83
CA LYS A 125 -5.91 12.67 -6.23
C LYS A 125 -5.14 12.02 -5.07
N ASN A 126 -4.38 10.97 -5.35
CA ASN A 126 -3.42 10.47 -4.38
C ASN A 126 -2.29 11.47 -4.14
N ILE A 127 -2.01 11.75 -2.87
CA ILE A 127 -0.85 12.59 -2.49
C ILE A 127 0.48 11.87 -2.77
N ASN A 128 0.47 10.53 -2.76
CA ASN A 128 1.59 9.69 -3.18
C ASN A 128 1.11 8.73 -4.27
N ILE A 129 1.87 8.59 -5.36
CA ILE A 129 1.45 7.78 -6.50
C ILE A 129 1.15 6.32 -6.14
N VAL A 130 1.72 5.78 -5.07
CA VAL A 130 1.52 4.36 -4.70
C VAL A 130 0.24 4.12 -3.88
N TYR A 131 -0.46 5.14 -3.43
CA TYR A 131 -1.58 4.96 -2.48
C TYR A 131 -2.81 4.28 -3.07
N TRP A 132 -2.95 4.23 -4.40
CA TRP A 132 -3.99 3.44 -5.05
C TRP A 132 -3.95 1.97 -4.60
N THR A 133 -2.76 1.44 -4.29
CA THR A 133 -2.65 0.04 -3.89
C THR A 133 -3.28 -0.22 -2.52
N LEU A 134 -3.18 0.74 -1.61
CA LEU A 134 -3.73 0.63 -0.27
C LEU A 134 -5.25 0.71 -0.29
N THR A 135 -5.82 1.54 -1.16
CA THR A 135 -7.28 1.58 -1.35
C THR A 135 -7.81 0.26 -1.91
N LEU A 136 -7.09 -0.40 -2.81
CA LEU A 136 -7.44 -1.76 -3.26
C LEU A 136 -7.32 -2.80 -2.14
N GLU A 137 -6.31 -2.69 -1.27
CA GLU A 137 -6.19 -3.57 -0.10
C GLU A 137 -7.39 -3.39 0.86
N LEU A 138 -7.83 -2.15 1.08
CA LEU A 138 -9.04 -1.84 1.84
C LEU A 138 -10.30 -2.42 1.19
N LEU A 139 -10.40 -2.34 -0.14
CA LEU A 139 -11.49 -2.97 -0.90
C LEU A 139 -11.50 -4.49 -0.70
N PHE A 140 -10.34 -5.14 -0.72
CA PHE A 140 -10.24 -6.57 -0.42
C PHE A 140 -10.75 -6.89 0.99
N TYR A 141 -10.41 -6.08 2.00
CA TYR A 141 -10.95 -6.27 3.35
C TYR A 141 -12.47 -6.17 3.39
N ILE A 142 -13.05 -5.18 2.70
CA ILE A 142 -14.51 -4.98 2.63
C ILE A 142 -15.18 -6.16 1.92
N ILE A 143 -14.66 -6.59 0.77
CA ILE A 143 -15.21 -7.71 0.01
C ILE A 143 -15.20 -8.99 0.85
N ILE A 144 -14.10 -9.29 1.53
CA ILE A 144 -14.00 -10.48 2.38
C ILE A 144 -14.98 -10.43 3.55
N LEU A 145 -15.18 -9.25 4.16
CA LEU A 145 -16.15 -9.06 5.23
C LEU A 145 -17.61 -9.25 4.78
N ILE A 146 -17.91 -8.99 3.51
CA ILE A 146 -19.25 -9.18 2.93
C ILE A 146 -19.49 -10.65 2.60
N ILE A 147 -18.46 -11.37 2.15
CA ILE A 147 -18.57 -12.76 1.71
C ILE A 147 -18.58 -13.75 2.89
N TYR A 148 -17.86 -13.46 3.98
CA TYR A 148 -17.68 -14.33 5.15
C TYR A 148 -18.44 -13.82 6.37
#